data_AF-A0A353ZF05-F1
#
_entry.id   AF-A0A353ZF05-F1
#
_cell.length_a   1.000
_cell.length_b   1.000
_cell.length_c   1.000
_cell.angle_alpha   90.00
_cell.angle_beta   90.00
_cell.angle_gamma   90.00
#
_symmetry.space_group_name_H-M   'P 1'
#
loop_
_entity.id
_entity.type
_entity.pdbx_description
1 polymer ?
#
loop_
_entity_poly.entity_id
_entity_poly.type
_entity_poly.pdbx_seq_one_letter_code
_entity_poly.pdbx_strand_id
1 'polypeptide(L)'
;MTVQFLSLDDILESHQFQIDSYGGSPGIREIGLLESAIAQPQASFGGQFLHTDVYEMAAAYLYHLVMNHPLVDGNKRVWKQR
;
A
#
# COMPACT_ATOMS: atom_id res chain seq x y z
N MET A 1 -22.00 -1.85 -1.06
CA MET A 1 -20.80 -1.75 -0.20
C MET A 1 -19.92 -0.69 -0.81
N THR A 2 -19.54 0.34 -0.05
CA THR A 2 -18.62 1.38 -0.52
C THR A 2 -17.21 0.92 -0.19
N VAL A 3 -16.33 0.86 -1.18
CA VAL A 3 -14.91 0.54 -0.95
C VAL A 3 -14.25 1.72 -0.26
N GLN A 4 -13.57 1.47 0.86
CA GLN A 4 -12.70 2.43 1.51
C GLN A 4 -11.26 2.13 1.09
N PHE A 5 -10.59 3.13 0.53
CA PHE A 5 -9.21 3.01 0.08
C PHE A 5 -8.26 3.50 1.17
N LEU A 6 -7.07 2.90 1.23
CA LEU A 6 -6.02 3.30 2.16
C LEU A 6 -5.40 4.62 1.70
N SER A 7 -5.21 5.52 2.65
CA SER A 7 -4.45 6.75 2.48
C SER A 7 -2.95 6.52 2.67
N LEU A 8 -2.15 7.52 2.33
CA LEU A 8 -0.72 7.50 2.63
C LEU A 8 -0.45 7.37 4.13
N ASP A 9 -1.22 8.10 4.95
CA ASP A 9 -1.06 8.09 6.39
C ASP A 9 -1.35 6.71 6.99
N ASP A 10 -2.36 6.00 6.49
CA ASP A 10 -2.68 4.63 6.93
C ASP A 10 -1.51 3.67 6.70
N ILE A 11 -0.80 3.83 5.56
CA ILE A 11 0.35 3.01 5.20
C ILE A 11 1.57 3.38 6.06
N LEU A 12 1.79 4.66 6.34
CA LEU A 12 2.91 5.12 7.19
C LEU A 12 2.70 4.74 8.65
N GLU A 13 1.48 4.84 9.17
CA GLU A 13 1.15 4.38 10.52
C GLU A 13 1.35 2.87 10.64
N SER A 14 0.89 2.11 9.64
CA SER A 14 1.11 0.66 9.58
C SER A 14 2.59 0.31 9.49
N HIS A 15 3.38 1.08 8.72
CA HIS A 15 4.83 0.90 8.63
C HIS A 15 5.51 1.13 9.98
N GLN A 16 5.18 2.24 10.64
CA GLN A 16 5.73 2.58 11.95
C GLN A 16 5.41 1.48 12.98
N PHE A 17 4.15 1.03 13.04
CA PHE A 17 3.73 -0.06 13.91
C PHE A 17 4.52 -1.35 13.66
N GLN A 18 4.81 -1.68 12.41
CA GLN A 18 5.58 -2.87 12.05
C GLN A 18 7.05 -2.77 12.47
N ILE A 19 7.66 -1.59 12.34
CA ILE A 19 9.03 -1.34 12.81
C ILE A 19 9.09 -1.42 14.33
N ASP A 20 8.13 -0.81 15.03
CA ASP A 20 8.07 -0.82 16.50
C ASP A 20 7.85 -2.24 17.06
N SER A 21 7.03 -3.05 16.38
CA SER A 21 6.65 -4.39 16.85
C SER A 21 7.67 -5.48 16.50
N TYR A 22 8.33 -5.37 15.35
CA TYR A 22 9.16 -6.46 14.79
C TYR A 22 10.59 -6.05 14.43
N GLY A 23 10.93 -4.77 14.61
CA GLY A 23 12.23 -4.21 14.24
C GLY A 23 12.37 -3.95 12.73
N GLY A 24 13.48 -3.32 12.38
CA GLY A 24 13.82 -2.90 11.03
C GLY A 24 14.22 -1.43 10.98
N SER A 25 14.50 -0.94 9.78
CA SER A 25 14.82 0.48 9.58
C SER A 25 13.58 1.28 9.16
N PRO A 26 13.21 2.34 9.90
CA PRO A 26 12.16 3.24 9.44
C PRO A 26 12.63 4.03 8.22
N GLY A 27 11.67 4.61 7.50
CA GLY A 27 11.94 5.52 6.39
C GLY A 27 11.33 5.11 5.07
N ILE A 28 11.01 6.13 4.30
CA ILE A 28 10.54 6.05 2.92
C ILE A 28 11.77 6.15 2.03
N ARG A 29 11.91 5.21 1.10
CA ARG A 29 12.98 5.24 0.10
C ARG A 29 12.61 6.19 -1.04
N GLU A 30 11.42 6.00 -1.60
CA GLU A 30 10.93 6.79 -2.74
C GLU A 30 9.43 7.06 -2.56
N ILE A 31 9.09 8.30 -2.24
CA ILE A 31 7.70 8.70 -1.97
C ILE A 31 6.81 8.55 -3.20
N GLY A 32 7.31 8.89 -4.39
CA GLY A 32 6.53 8.76 -5.63
C GLY A 32 6.18 7.31 -5.96
N LEU A 33 7.02 6.35 -5.56
CA LEU A 33 6.73 4.92 -5.71
C LEU A 33 5.68 4.43 -4.71
N LEU A 34 5.65 5.04 -3.51
CA LEU A 34 4.64 4.78 -2.49
C LEU A 34 3.28 5.31 -2.92
N GLU A 35 3.22 6.57 -3.34
CA GLU A 35 2.01 7.22 -3.85
C GLU A 35 1.47 6.49 -5.08
N SER A 36 2.35 6.12 -6.01
CA SER A 36 1.98 5.33 -7.18
C SER A 36 1.35 4.00 -6.78
N ALA A 37 1.93 3.26 -5.83
CA ALA A 37 1.39 2.00 -5.34
C ALA A 37 0.02 2.15 -4.68
N ILE A 38 -0.20 3.23 -3.92
CA ILE A 38 -1.46 3.51 -3.24
C ILE A 38 -2.57 3.88 -4.23
N ALA A 39 -2.22 4.49 -5.37
CA ALA A 39 -3.17 4.89 -6.40
C ALA A 39 -3.64 3.72 -7.29
N GLN A 40 -2.90 2.60 -7.38
CA GLN A 40 -3.22 1.49 -8.30
C GLN A 40 -4.62 0.90 -8.10
N PRO A 41 -5.09 0.63 -6.87
CA PRO A 41 -6.41 0.04 -6.65
C PRO A 41 -7.56 0.99 -7.04
N GLN A 42 -7.29 2.29 -7.09
CA GLN A 42 -8.23 3.33 -7.52
C GLN A 42 -8.17 3.59 -9.03
N ALA A 43 -7.23 2.95 -9.74
CA ALA A 43 -7.08 3.15 -11.18
C ALA A 43 -8.36 2.73 -11.92
N SER A 44 -8.77 3.59 -12.85
CA SER A 44 -10.01 3.41 -13.60
C SER A 44 -9.76 3.66 -15.09
N PHE A 45 -10.53 2.95 -15.93
CA PHE A 45 -10.51 3.14 -17.37
C PHE A 45 -11.95 3.09 -17.89
N GLY A 46 -12.31 4.03 -18.76
CA GLY A 46 -13.68 4.10 -19.30
C GLY A 46 -14.76 4.32 -18.24
N GLY A 47 -14.42 4.93 -17.08
CA GLY A 47 -15.35 5.18 -15.98
C GLY A 47 -15.61 3.97 -15.07
N GLN A 48 -14.88 2.87 -15.25
CA GLN A 48 -14.95 1.67 -14.42
C GLN A 48 -13.60 1.42 -13.75
N PHE A 49 -13.61 0.93 -12.51
CA PHE A 49 -12.38 0.50 -11.85
C PHE A 49 -11.75 -0.66 -12.63
N LEU A 50 -10.41 -0.63 -12.74
CA LEU A 50 -9.65 -1.74 -13.33
C LEU A 50 -9.71 -2.99 -12.45
N HIS A 51 -9.80 -2.80 -11.13
CA HIS A 51 -10.01 -3.84 -10.14
C HIS A 51 -11.48 -3.84 -9.75
N THR A 52 -12.17 -4.94 -10.04
CA THR A 52 -13.63 -5.02 -10.00
C THR A 52 -14.18 -5.50 -8.67
N ASP A 53 -13.34 -6.13 -7.85
CA ASP A 53 -13.67 -6.54 -6.49
C ASP A 53 -12.60 -6.14 -5.46
N VAL A 54 -12.96 -6.30 -4.18
CA VAL A 54 -12.08 -5.93 -3.05
C VAL A 54 -10.81 -6.80 -2.96
N TYR A 55 -10.84 -8.02 -3.49
CA TYR A 55 -9.68 -8.92 -3.47
C TYR A 55 -8.67 -8.50 -4.55
N GLU A 56 -9.12 -8.11 -5.73
CA GLU A 56 -8.31 -7.54 -6.79
C GLU A 56 -7.67 -6.21 -6.35
N MET A 57 -8.44 -5.35 -5.68
CA MET A 57 -7.93 -4.09 -5.12
C MET A 57 -6.86 -4.34 -4.04
N ALA A 58 -7.09 -5.31 -3.14
CA ALA A 58 -6.11 -5.70 -2.14
C ALA A 58 -4.84 -6.31 -2.76
N ALA A 59 -5.00 -7.14 -3.80
CA ALA A 59 -3.88 -7.71 -4.54
C ALA A 59 -3.05 -6.63 -5.24
N ALA A 60 -3.69 -5.60 -5.81
CA ALA A 60 -3.01 -4.47 -6.41
C ALA A 60 -2.18 -3.68 -5.39
N TYR A 61 -2.74 -3.38 -4.20
CA TYR A 61 -1.97 -2.79 -3.09
C TYR A 61 -0.73 -3.62 -2.77
N LEU A 62 -0.91 -4.91 -2.50
CA LEU A 62 0.17 -5.81 -2.10
C LEU A 62 1.25 -5.91 -3.18
N TYR A 63 0.85 -6.12 -4.43
CA TYR A 63 1.77 -6.27 -5.56
C TYR A 63 2.65 -5.02 -5.70
N HIS A 64 2.05 -3.83 -5.76
CA HIS A 64 2.81 -2.61 -6.01
C HIS A 64 3.63 -2.15 -4.81
N LEU A 65 3.15 -2.32 -3.58
CA LEU A 65 3.94 -2.02 -2.37
C LEU A 65 5.15 -2.96 -2.24
N VAL A 66 5.02 -4.24 -2.61
CA VAL A 66 6.12 -5.19 -2.56
C VAL A 66 7.10 -4.97 -3.71
N MET A 67 6.61 -4.79 -4.94
CA MET A 67 7.43 -4.71 -6.15
C MET A 67 8.14 -3.37 -6.32
N ASN A 68 7.50 -2.25 -5.93
CA ASN A 68 8.12 -0.94 -6.08
C ASN A 68 9.19 -0.67 -5.00
N HIS A 69 9.24 -1.47 -3.94
CA HIS A 69 10.13 -1.29 -2.79
C HIS A 69 10.22 0.16 -2.27
N PRO A 70 9.09 0.86 -2.05
CA PRO A 70 9.07 2.28 -1.73
C PRO A 70 9.57 2.60 -0.31
N LEU A 71 9.68 1.61 0.58
CA LEU A 71 10.15 1.77 1.95
C LEU A 71 11.60 1.26 2.09
N VAL A 72 12.35 1.82 3.04
CA VAL A 72 13.73 1.41 3.33
C VAL A 72 13.78 -0.05 3.79
N ASP A 73 12.86 -0.44 4.66
CA ASP A 73 12.62 -1.82 5.12
C ASP A 73 11.11 -2.02 5.37
N GLY A 74 10.64 -3.26 5.47
CA GLY A 74 9.25 -3.57 5.83
C GLY A 74 8.26 -3.59 4.67
N ASN A 75 8.70 -3.46 3.41
CA ASN A 75 7.84 -3.47 2.21
C ASN A 75 6.89 -4.69 2.16
N LYS A 76 7.33 -5.87 2.61
CA LYS A 76 6.50 -7.09 2.64
C LYS A 76 5.56 -7.17 3.85
N ARG A 77 5.75 -6.32 4.86
CA ARG A 77 5.03 -6.35 6.14
C ARG A 77 4.00 -5.22 6.23
N VAL A 78 4.20 -4.11 5.52
CA VAL A 78 3.37 -2.89 5.65
C VAL A 78 1.88 -3.12 5.40
N TRP A 79 1.50 -4.13 4.64
CA TRP A 79 0.09 -4.45 4.33
C TRP A 79 -0.70 -5.03 5.51
N LYS A 80 -0.04 -5.52 6.56
CA LYS A 80 -0.73 -6.18 7.67
C LYS A 80 -1.33 -5.14 8.61
N GLN A 81 -2.52 -4.66 8.29
CA GLN A 81 -3.40 -3.99 9.25
C GLN A 81 -4.12 -5.03 10.12
N ARG A 82 -4.48 -4.61 11.34
CA ARG A 82 -5.16 -5.43 12.35
C ARG A 82 -6.54 -5.91 11.90
#